data_AF-A0AAD3W032-F1
#
_entry.id   AF-A0AAD3W032-F1
#
_cell.length_a   1.000
_cell.length_b   1.000
_cell.length_c   1.000
_cell.angle_alpha   90.00
_cell.angle_beta   90.00
_cell.angle_gamma   90.00
#
_symmetry.space_group_name_H-M   'P 1'
#
loop_
_entity.id
_entity.type
_entity.pdbx_description
1 polymer ?
#
loop_
_entity_poly.entity_id
_entity_poly.type
_entity_poly.pdbx_seq_one_letter_code
_entity_poly.pdbx_strand_id
1 'polypeptide(L)'
;MKPKRVLSLLLCVMIAVMQVPAIVSAEEAAPVWNGSIDTSWYDTNPTASEYTISGGSALAGLAKLVNDGISFEDQEIILNSNVDLDSLEWTPIGNKTNKFMGAFDGGNHEIQNLKISSGVSNLGLFGYAGELFNSIPNIRNLKLTNCDIQVPSANEVGAVIGYISGTVENCSATGTITGSENVGGIAGKAYTGNASGTIKDCSSHVVVSGYRCVGGVAGYMQQVNMTGCYATGNITGTGDGKESDKKNMGGLVGYASGSSLSNCFSTGNVSGSINVGGLAGYMYGSMSNCYTTG
;
A
#
# COMPACT_ATOMS: atom_id res chain seq x y z
N MET A 1 56.07 -10.42 34.98
CA MET A 1 54.64 -10.74 34.84
C MET A 1 54.23 -10.66 33.36
N LYS A 2 53.86 -11.79 32.75
CA LYS A 2 52.94 -11.82 31.57
C LYS A 2 51.52 -11.90 32.14
N PRO A 3 50.45 -11.36 31.49
CA PRO A 3 49.87 -12.05 30.31
C PRO A 3 49.15 -11.20 29.22
N LYS A 4 49.02 -11.86 28.04
CA LYS A 4 47.91 -11.86 27.03
C LYS A 4 47.56 -10.55 26.27
N ARG A 5 47.88 -10.42 24.97
CA ARG A 5 47.21 -10.95 23.74
C ARG A 5 45.79 -10.42 23.49
N VAL A 6 45.61 -9.60 22.44
CA VAL A 6 44.49 -9.59 21.44
C VAL A 6 45.02 -8.81 20.21
N LEU A 7 45.59 -9.40 19.16
CA LEU A 7 44.96 -9.99 17.96
C LEU A 7 43.74 -9.22 17.43
N SER A 8 43.94 -8.19 16.60
CA SER A 8 42.89 -7.64 15.73
C SER A 8 43.13 -8.11 14.30
N LEU A 9 42.38 -9.14 13.89
CA LEU A 9 42.26 -9.57 12.50
C LEU A 9 41.30 -8.61 11.80
N LEU A 10 41.80 -7.78 10.89
CA LEU A 10 40.97 -7.05 9.92
C LEU A 10 40.64 -8.02 8.78
N LEU A 11 39.42 -8.57 8.81
CA LEU A 11 38.85 -9.36 7.73
C LEU A 11 38.22 -8.41 6.71
N CYS A 12 38.98 -7.99 5.70
CA CYS A 12 38.43 -7.31 4.52
C CYS A 12 37.74 -8.34 3.62
N VAL A 13 36.41 -8.46 3.74
CA VAL A 13 35.60 -9.23 2.78
C VAL A 13 35.46 -8.40 1.51
N MET A 14 36.32 -8.64 0.52
CA MET A 14 36.09 -8.21 -0.86
C MET A 14 35.05 -9.15 -1.48
N ILE A 15 33.82 -8.66 -1.65
CA ILE A 15 32.80 -9.34 -2.45
C ILE A 15 33.16 -9.10 -3.92
N ALA A 16 33.65 -10.14 -4.59
CA ALA A 16 33.81 -10.14 -6.04
C ALA A 16 32.42 -10.23 -6.69
N VAL A 17 31.99 -9.16 -7.36
CA VAL A 17 30.77 -9.16 -8.17
C VAL A 17 31.10 -9.88 -9.49
N MET A 18 30.72 -11.15 -9.61
CA MET A 18 30.64 -11.79 -10.93
C MET A 18 29.43 -11.20 -11.65
N GLN A 19 29.69 -10.34 -12.64
CA GLN A 19 28.67 -9.88 -13.57
C GLN A 19 28.27 -11.05 -14.48
N VAL A 20 27.13 -11.67 -14.17
CA VAL A 20 26.39 -12.45 -15.18
C VAL A 20 25.64 -11.43 -16.03
N PRO A 21 25.82 -11.38 -17.36
CA PRO A 21 25.05 -10.49 -18.20
C PRO A 21 23.57 -10.91 -18.13
N ALA A 22 22.73 -10.04 -17.57
CA ALA A 22 21.29 -10.21 -17.61
C ALA A 22 20.84 -10.15 -19.08
N ILE A 23 20.26 -11.24 -19.56
CA ILE A 23 19.48 -11.23 -20.80
C ILE A 23 18.24 -10.40 -20.46
N VAL A 24 18.27 -9.12 -20.82
CA VAL A 24 17.08 -8.26 -20.78
C VAL A 24 16.13 -8.79 -21.83
N SER A 25 15.19 -9.63 -21.42
CA SER A 25 13.95 -9.81 -22.18
C SER A 25 13.31 -8.43 -22.27
N ALA A 26 13.12 -7.91 -23.48
CA ALA A 26 12.37 -6.68 -23.67
C ALA A 26 10.95 -6.95 -23.16
N GLU A 27 10.61 -6.36 -22.02
CA GLU A 27 9.25 -6.39 -21.50
C GLU A 27 8.39 -5.59 -22.48
N GLU A 28 7.41 -6.27 -23.10
CA GLU A 28 6.49 -5.63 -24.02
C GLU A 28 5.73 -4.52 -23.28
N ALA A 29 5.63 -3.34 -23.89
CA ALA A 29 4.94 -2.22 -23.28
C ALA A 29 3.49 -2.61 -22.95
N ALA A 30 3.06 -2.31 -21.72
CA ALA A 30 1.71 -2.63 -21.27
C ALA A 30 0.65 -2.04 -22.23
N PRO A 31 -0.39 -2.80 -22.62
CA PRO A 31 -1.49 -2.23 -23.38
C PRO A 31 -2.13 -1.08 -22.61
N VAL A 32 -2.22 0.08 -23.27
CA VAL A 32 -2.81 1.30 -22.69
C VAL A 32 -4.31 1.13 -22.55
N TRP A 33 -4.82 1.32 -21.34
CA TRP A 33 -6.24 1.26 -21.06
C TRP A 33 -6.95 2.50 -21.61
N ASN A 34 -8.10 2.29 -22.25
CA ASN A 34 -8.88 3.35 -22.89
C ASN A 34 -10.19 3.67 -22.15
N GLY A 35 -10.33 3.24 -20.90
CA GLY A 35 -11.56 3.41 -20.12
C GLY A 35 -12.62 2.31 -20.34
N SER A 36 -12.36 1.32 -21.21
CA SER A 36 -13.29 0.21 -21.44
C SER A 36 -13.39 -0.73 -20.25
N ILE A 37 -14.50 -1.45 -20.14
CA ILE A 37 -14.79 -2.41 -19.07
C ILE A 37 -15.05 -3.77 -19.72
N ASP A 38 -14.40 -4.82 -19.23
CA ASP A 38 -14.61 -6.20 -19.66
C ASP A 38 -14.85 -7.12 -18.46
N THR A 39 -16.03 -7.73 -18.41
CA THR A 39 -16.44 -8.70 -17.38
C THR A 39 -16.54 -10.14 -17.92
N SER A 40 -16.26 -10.35 -19.21
CA SER A 40 -16.50 -11.63 -19.87
C SER A 40 -15.67 -12.79 -19.30
N TRP A 41 -14.52 -12.49 -18.70
CA TRP A 41 -13.69 -13.45 -17.97
C TRP A 41 -14.38 -14.07 -16.75
N TYR A 42 -15.33 -13.36 -16.15
CA TYR A 42 -16.14 -13.86 -15.01
C TYR A 42 -17.39 -14.60 -15.48
N ASP A 43 -18.08 -14.05 -16.48
CA ASP A 43 -19.41 -14.52 -16.93
C ASP A 43 -19.41 -15.99 -17.40
N THR A 44 -18.25 -16.50 -17.84
CA THR A 44 -18.09 -17.89 -18.31
C THR A 44 -18.13 -18.92 -17.19
N ASN A 45 -17.66 -18.57 -15.99
CA ASN A 45 -17.66 -19.46 -14.83
C ASN A 45 -17.62 -18.67 -13.51
N PRO A 46 -18.75 -18.09 -13.06
CA PRO A 46 -18.85 -17.28 -11.84
C PRO A 46 -18.44 -17.99 -10.53
N THR A 47 -18.36 -19.32 -10.57
CA THR A 47 -18.03 -20.18 -9.43
C THR A 47 -16.59 -20.67 -9.45
N ALA A 48 -15.75 -20.19 -10.37
CA ALA A 48 -14.33 -20.54 -10.38
C ALA A 48 -13.68 -20.08 -9.06
N SER A 49 -12.75 -20.87 -8.54
CA SER A 49 -11.94 -20.46 -7.38
C SER A 49 -10.84 -19.47 -7.77
N GLU A 50 -10.49 -19.39 -9.05
CA GLU A 50 -9.41 -18.56 -9.57
C GLU A 50 -9.80 -17.95 -10.92
N TYR A 51 -9.42 -16.69 -11.13
CA TYR A 51 -9.52 -16.00 -12.41
C TYR A 51 -8.18 -15.35 -12.76
N THR A 52 -7.71 -15.57 -13.98
CA THR A 52 -6.58 -14.82 -14.53
C THR A 52 -7.09 -13.70 -15.43
N ILE A 53 -6.67 -12.46 -15.15
CA ILE A 53 -7.03 -11.28 -15.94
C ILE A 53 -5.80 -10.65 -16.59
N SER A 54 -6.01 -9.92 -17.68
CA SER A 54 -4.95 -9.18 -18.38
C SER A 54 -5.48 -7.86 -18.93
N GLY A 55 -4.65 -6.82 -18.87
CA GLY A 55 -4.99 -5.47 -19.34
C GLY A 55 -5.94 -4.70 -18.42
N GLY A 56 -6.04 -3.39 -18.68
CA GLY A 56 -6.83 -2.48 -17.85
C GLY A 56 -8.34 -2.68 -17.95
N SER A 57 -8.87 -3.21 -19.07
CA SER A 57 -10.30 -3.43 -19.25
C SER A 57 -10.85 -4.52 -18.33
N ALA A 58 -10.12 -5.64 -18.18
CA ALA A 58 -10.48 -6.72 -17.28
C ALA A 58 -10.36 -6.30 -15.80
N LEU A 59 -9.32 -5.51 -15.48
CA LEU A 59 -9.14 -4.92 -14.13
C LEU A 59 -10.27 -3.92 -13.79
N ALA A 60 -10.68 -3.08 -14.73
CA ALA A 60 -11.85 -2.22 -14.58
C ALA A 60 -13.16 -3.04 -14.49
N GLY A 61 -13.21 -4.19 -15.17
CA GLY A 61 -14.25 -5.20 -15.01
C GLY A 61 -14.36 -5.72 -13.59
N LEU A 62 -13.24 -6.04 -12.94
CA LEU A 62 -13.22 -6.42 -11.53
C LEU A 62 -13.80 -5.31 -10.65
N ALA A 63 -13.38 -4.05 -10.87
CA ALA A 63 -13.94 -2.91 -10.14
C ALA A 63 -15.47 -2.82 -10.32
N LYS A 64 -15.98 -3.02 -11.54
CA LYS A 64 -17.41 -3.03 -11.82
C LYS A 64 -18.14 -4.14 -11.08
N LEU A 65 -17.66 -5.38 -11.16
CA LEU A 65 -18.29 -6.55 -10.54
C LEU A 65 -18.34 -6.41 -9.01
N VAL A 66 -17.25 -5.96 -8.39
CA VAL A 66 -17.22 -5.70 -6.95
C VAL A 66 -18.20 -4.60 -6.59
N ASN A 67 -18.20 -3.49 -7.33
CA ASN A 67 -19.09 -2.37 -7.05
C ASN A 67 -20.58 -2.69 -7.34
N ASP A 68 -20.88 -3.74 -8.09
CA ASP A 68 -22.24 -4.29 -8.29
C ASP A 68 -22.67 -5.29 -7.19
N GLY A 69 -21.77 -5.67 -6.28
CA GLY A 69 -22.07 -6.54 -5.14
C GLY A 69 -21.49 -7.96 -5.22
N ILE A 70 -20.65 -8.26 -6.21
CA ILE A 70 -19.93 -9.55 -6.27
C ILE A 70 -18.67 -9.45 -5.42
N SER A 71 -18.64 -10.12 -4.26
CA SER A 71 -17.58 -9.92 -3.27
C SER A 71 -16.25 -10.59 -3.61
N PHE A 72 -16.27 -11.65 -4.42
CA PHE A 72 -15.13 -12.56 -4.64
C PHE A 72 -14.63 -13.28 -3.38
N GLU A 73 -15.48 -13.43 -2.35
CA GLU A 73 -15.13 -14.23 -1.18
C GLU A 73 -14.72 -15.66 -1.60
N ASP A 74 -13.63 -16.16 -1.01
CA ASP A 74 -13.00 -17.44 -1.33
C ASP A 74 -12.53 -17.61 -2.79
N GLN A 75 -12.45 -16.52 -3.56
CA GLN A 75 -11.94 -16.50 -4.94
C GLN A 75 -10.62 -15.71 -5.04
N GLU A 76 -9.74 -16.15 -5.93
CA GLU A 76 -8.47 -15.48 -6.25
C GLU A 76 -8.50 -14.85 -7.64
N ILE A 77 -8.04 -13.60 -7.73
CA ILE A 77 -7.82 -12.89 -8.98
C ILE A 77 -6.32 -12.75 -9.20
N ILE A 78 -5.83 -13.19 -10.35
CA ILE A 78 -4.41 -13.14 -10.73
C ILE A 78 -4.25 -12.21 -11.92
N LEU A 79 -3.40 -11.20 -11.77
CA LEU A 79 -2.98 -10.37 -12.89
C LEU A 79 -1.83 -11.07 -13.64
N ASN A 80 -1.94 -11.18 -14.97
CA ASN A 80 -0.95 -11.87 -15.83
C ASN A 80 -0.32 -10.94 -16.87
N SER A 81 -0.38 -9.64 -16.64
CA SER A 81 0.23 -8.64 -17.53
C SER A 81 0.42 -7.32 -16.79
N ASN A 82 1.41 -6.54 -17.20
CA ASN A 82 1.45 -5.12 -16.84
C ASN A 82 0.23 -4.38 -17.38
N VAL A 83 -0.16 -3.31 -16.70
CA VAL A 83 -1.31 -2.46 -17.04
C VAL A 83 -0.89 -1.01 -17.04
N ASP A 84 -1.25 -0.27 -18.08
CA ASP A 84 -1.17 1.19 -18.08
C ASP A 84 -2.60 1.76 -18.03
N LEU A 85 -2.92 2.50 -16.96
CA LEU A 85 -4.23 3.11 -16.75
C LEU A 85 -4.39 4.48 -17.45
N ASP A 86 -3.38 4.91 -18.20
CA ASP A 86 -3.37 6.10 -19.07
C ASP A 86 -3.75 7.41 -18.37
N SER A 87 -3.58 7.48 -17.04
CA SER A 87 -4.03 8.62 -16.24
C SER A 87 -5.52 8.94 -16.44
N LEU A 88 -6.33 7.94 -16.79
CA LEU A 88 -7.78 8.04 -16.81
C LEU A 88 -8.32 7.92 -15.39
N GLU A 89 -9.46 8.56 -15.13
CA GLU A 89 -10.10 8.51 -13.81
C GLU A 89 -10.45 7.06 -13.44
N TRP A 90 -9.88 6.61 -12.31
CA TRP A 90 -10.07 5.27 -11.81
C TRP A 90 -11.24 5.20 -10.84
N THR A 91 -12.07 4.16 -11.00
CA THR A 91 -13.06 3.77 -9.99
C THR A 91 -12.46 2.70 -9.10
N PRO A 92 -12.30 2.92 -7.77
CA PRO A 92 -11.69 1.94 -6.88
C PRO A 92 -12.41 0.58 -6.90
N ILE A 93 -11.63 -0.50 -6.78
CA ILE A 93 -12.17 -1.85 -6.59
C ILE A 93 -12.71 -1.95 -5.16
N GLY A 94 -14.03 -2.03 -5.06
CA GLY A 94 -14.75 -2.08 -3.79
C GLY A 94 -14.91 -0.74 -3.10
N ASN A 95 -16.00 -0.64 -2.34
CA ASN A 95 -16.42 0.52 -1.57
C ASN A 95 -17.04 0.08 -0.24
N LYS A 96 -17.40 1.05 0.61
CA LYS A 96 -17.94 0.77 1.95
C LYS A 96 -19.19 -0.13 1.94
N THR A 97 -20.01 -0.05 0.90
CA THR A 97 -21.20 -0.89 0.70
C THR A 97 -20.81 -2.25 0.15
N ASN A 98 -20.14 -2.27 -1.00
CA ASN A 98 -19.78 -3.49 -1.72
C ASN A 98 -18.26 -3.69 -1.68
N LYS A 99 -17.81 -4.62 -0.84
CA LYS A 99 -16.40 -4.79 -0.49
C LYS A 99 -15.77 -5.89 -1.32
N PHE A 100 -14.48 -5.75 -1.63
CA PHE A 100 -13.69 -6.86 -2.12
C PHE A 100 -13.34 -7.80 -0.94
N MET A 101 -13.70 -9.08 -1.05
CA MET A 101 -13.50 -10.10 -0.01
C MET A 101 -12.55 -11.21 -0.44
N GLY A 102 -12.07 -11.18 -1.68
CA GLY A 102 -11.20 -12.20 -2.26
C GLY A 102 -9.71 -11.97 -2.06
N ALA A 103 -8.92 -12.80 -2.74
CA ALA A 103 -7.49 -12.61 -2.91
C ALA A 103 -7.20 -11.95 -4.27
N PHE A 104 -6.21 -11.05 -4.30
CA PHE A 104 -5.69 -10.46 -5.51
C PHE A 104 -4.17 -10.63 -5.55
N ASP A 105 -3.67 -11.44 -6.48
CA ASP A 105 -2.25 -11.61 -6.77
C ASP A 105 -1.89 -10.79 -8.02
N GLY A 106 -1.11 -9.73 -7.82
CA GLY A 106 -0.61 -8.90 -8.91
C GLY A 106 0.42 -9.60 -9.80
N GLY A 107 0.89 -10.81 -9.46
CA GLY A 107 1.86 -11.55 -10.27
C GLY A 107 3.24 -10.87 -10.38
N ASN A 108 3.52 -9.89 -9.53
CA ASN A 108 4.64 -8.94 -9.64
C ASN A 108 4.58 -8.03 -10.88
N HIS A 109 3.42 -7.91 -11.52
CA HIS A 109 3.20 -6.99 -12.61
C HIS A 109 3.03 -5.55 -12.15
N GLU A 110 3.33 -4.64 -13.07
CA GLU A 110 3.24 -3.21 -12.86
C GLU A 110 1.89 -2.64 -13.31
N ILE A 111 1.29 -1.80 -12.47
CA ILE A 111 0.12 -0.98 -12.79
C ILE A 111 0.55 0.48 -12.78
N GLN A 112 0.54 1.11 -13.95
CA GLN A 112 1.05 2.46 -14.16
C GLN A 112 -0.09 3.47 -14.23
N ASN A 113 0.23 4.72 -13.89
CA ASN A 113 -0.58 5.90 -14.21
C ASN A 113 -2.00 5.86 -13.59
N LEU A 114 -2.12 5.31 -12.38
CA LEU A 114 -3.36 5.36 -11.60
C LEU A 114 -3.72 6.83 -11.28
N LYS A 115 -4.89 7.29 -11.70
CA LYS A 115 -5.39 8.63 -11.39
C LYS A 115 -6.72 8.62 -10.65
N ILE A 116 -6.82 9.37 -9.56
CA ILE A 116 -8.07 9.63 -8.83
C ILE A 116 -8.10 11.11 -8.43
N SER A 117 -9.03 11.88 -9.00
CA SER A 117 -9.18 13.32 -8.71
C SER A 117 -10.47 13.69 -7.96
N SER A 118 -11.31 12.70 -7.63
CA SER A 118 -12.55 12.92 -6.88
C SER A 118 -12.89 11.76 -5.95
N GLY A 119 -13.74 12.02 -4.96
CA GLY A 119 -14.17 11.03 -3.97
C GLY A 119 -14.22 11.62 -2.56
N VAL A 120 -14.86 10.91 -1.64
CA VAL A 120 -15.00 11.33 -0.23
C VAL A 120 -14.24 10.42 0.71
N SER A 121 -14.12 9.14 0.39
CA SER A 121 -13.35 8.18 1.17
C SER A 121 -12.99 6.95 0.36
N ASN A 122 -12.10 6.12 0.90
CA ASN A 122 -11.79 4.77 0.40
C ASN A 122 -11.21 4.83 -1.02
N LEU A 123 -10.08 5.54 -1.16
CA LEU A 123 -9.45 5.79 -2.44
C LEU A 123 -8.12 5.04 -2.56
N GLY A 124 -7.92 4.48 -3.76
CA GLY A 124 -6.77 3.67 -4.14
C GLY A 124 -7.12 2.80 -5.35
N LEU A 125 -6.21 1.94 -5.77
CA LEU A 125 -6.55 0.88 -6.73
C LEU A 125 -7.73 0.06 -6.21
N PHE A 126 -7.65 -0.32 -4.93
CA PHE A 126 -8.77 -0.84 -4.14
C PHE A 126 -9.31 0.26 -3.22
N GLY A 127 -10.63 0.38 -3.12
CA GLY A 127 -11.24 1.34 -2.21
C GLY A 127 -11.43 0.74 -0.83
N TYR A 128 -12.10 -0.41 -0.77
CA TYR A 128 -12.46 -1.10 0.47
C TYR A 128 -12.39 -2.61 0.28
N ALA A 129 -11.58 -3.28 1.09
CA ALA A 129 -11.52 -4.73 1.13
C ALA A 129 -11.65 -5.26 2.57
N GLY A 130 -12.44 -6.32 2.71
CA GLY A 130 -12.59 -7.07 3.95
C GLY A 130 -13.65 -6.51 4.87
N GLU A 131 -14.18 -7.36 5.73
CA GLU A 131 -15.12 -7.02 6.78
C GLU A 131 -14.53 -7.51 8.10
N LEU A 132 -14.76 -6.78 9.18
CA LEU A 132 -14.23 -7.16 10.49
C LEU A 132 -14.73 -8.56 10.87
N PHE A 133 -13.83 -9.37 11.42
CA PHE A 133 -14.12 -10.72 11.92
C PHE A 133 -14.59 -11.75 10.86
N ASN A 134 -14.45 -11.45 9.57
CA ASN A 134 -14.78 -12.35 8.47
C ASN A 134 -13.52 -12.84 7.73
N SER A 135 -13.73 -13.48 6.57
CA SER A 135 -12.69 -13.85 5.61
C SER A 135 -11.75 -12.68 5.33
N ILE A 136 -10.45 -12.98 5.33
CA ILE A 136 -9.37 -12.01 5.30
C ILE A 136 -8.92 -11.87 3.85
N PRO A 137 -9.31 -10.80 3.13
CA PRO A 137 -8.77 -10.57 1.80
C PRO A 137 -7.25 -10.40 1.85
N ASN A 138 -6.60 -10.79 0.77
CA ASN A 138 -5.16 -10.71 0.61
C ASN A 138 -4.85 -10.01 -0.72
N ILE A 139 -4.22 -8.85 -0.65
CA ILE A 139 -3.78 -8.09 -1.82
C ILE A 139 -2.26 -8.16 -1.84
N ARG A 140 -1.68 -8.79 -2.86
CA ARG A 140 -0.24 -9.05 -2.89
C ARG A 140 0.42 -8.87 -4.25
N ASN A 141 1.74 -8.75 -4.23
CA ASN A 141 2.61 -8.78 -5.41
C ASN A 141 2.27 -7.70 -6.45
N LEU A 142 2.02 -6.47 -5.99
CA LEU A 142 1.66 -5.33 -6.84
C LEU A 142 2.77 -4.29 -6.90
N LYS A 143 3.05 -3.77 -8.09
CA LYS A 143 3.91 -2.60 -8.27
C LYS A 143 3.11 -1.48 -8.92
N LEU A 144 2.73 -0.48 -8.13
CA LEU A 144 2.06 0.70 -8.67
C LEU A 144 3.09 1.79 -8.96
N THR A 145 3.03 2.38 -10.15
CA THR A 145 3.92 3.49 -10.51
C THR A 145 3.17 4.67 -11.07
N ASN A 146 3.75 5.85 -10.81
CA ASN A 146 3.18 7.13 -11.19
C ASN A 146 1.71 7.29 -10.74
N CYS A 147 1.42 6.96 -9.48
CA CYS A 147 0.11 7.20 -8.90
C CYS A 147 -0.13 8.71 -8.71
N ASP A 148 -1.32 9.18 -9.09
CA ASP A 148 -1.77 10.55 -8.88
C ASP A 148 -3.15 10.56 -8.21
N ILE A 149 -3.17 10.66 -6.88
CA ILE A 149 -4.41 10.74 -6.10
C ILE A 149 -4.47 12.11 -5.42
N GLN A 150 -5.24 13.06 -5.97
CA GLN A 150 -5.28 14.46 -5.50
C GLN A 150 -6.67 14.84 -4.98
N VAL A 151 -7.01 14.39 -3.76
CA VAL A 151 -8.34 14.64 -3.18
C VAL A 151 -8.20 15.15 -1.73
N PRO A 152 -7.93 16.46 -1.52
CA PRO A 152 -7.63 17.02 -0.19
C PRO A 152 -8.73 16.84 0.87
N SER A 153 -9.96 16.53 0.45
CA SER A 153 -11.10 16.26 1.34
C SER A 153 -11.31 14.77 1.64
N ALA A 154 -10.61 13.87 0.95
CA ALA A 154 -10.87 12.44 1.05
C ALA A 154 -10.27 11.80 2.31
N ASN A 155 -11.00 10.85 2.87
CA ASN A 155 -10.54 10.04 3.98
C ASN A 155 -10.10 8.66 3.50
N GLU A 156 -9.17 8.01 4.21
CA GLU A 156 -8.79 6.62 3.96
C GLU A 156 -8.28 6.46 2.52
N VAL A 157 -7.09 7.03 2.28
CA VAL A 157 -6.46 7.12 0.96
C VAL A 157 -5.12 6.39 0.97
N GLY A 158 -4.92 5.45 0.04
CA GLY A 158 -3.65 4.79 -0.21
C GLY A 158 -3.51 4.39 -1.67
N ALA A 159 -2.28 4.26 -2.20
CA ALA A 159 -2.11 3.87 -3.60
C ALA A 159 -2.72 2.50 -3.88
N VAL A 160 -2.38 1.51 -3.04
CA VAL A 160 -2.87 0.13 -3.17
C VAL A 160 -4.30 0.05 -2.65
N ILE A 161 -4.55 0.55 -1.43
CA ILE A 161 -5.87 0.41 -0.81
C ILE A 161 -6.28 1.56 0.12
N GLY A 162 -7.52 2.00 0.03
CA GLY A 162 -8.09 2.98 0.96
C GLY A 162 -8.32 2.42 2.36
N TYR A 163 -9.15 1.36 2.46
CA TYR A 163 -9.43 0.64 3.71
C TYR A 163 -9.25 -0.86 3.54
N ILE A 164 -8.53 -1.49 4.46
CA ILE A 164 -8.31 -2.95 4.50
C ILE A 164 -8.61 -3.53 5.89
N SER A 165 -9.51 -4.51 5.94
CA SER A 165 -9.64 -5.48 7.04
C SER A 165 -9.12 -6.82 6.56
N GLY A 166 -7.80 -6.89 6.36
CA GLY A 166 -7.15 -8.00 5.66
C GLY A 166 -5.64 -7.87 5.67
N THR A 167 -5.01 -8.37 4.61
CA THR A 167 -3.55 -8.38 4.44
C THR A 167 -3.12 -7.67 3.16
N VAL A 168 -2.00 -6.95 3.23
CA VAL A 168 -1.33 -6.34 2.07
C VAL A 168 0.13 -6.77 2.10
N GLU A 169 0.59 -7.48 1.06
CA GLU A 169 1.90 -8.14 1.09
C GLU A 169 2.70 -7.93 -0.20
N ASN A 170 4.00 -7.62 -0.09
CA ASN A 170 4.87 -7.45 -1.25
C ASN A 170 4.31 -6.46 -2.28
N CYS A 171 3.86 -5.30 -1.80
CA CYS A 171 3.30 -4.24 -2.64
C CYS A 171 4.19 -2.99 -2.60
N SER A 172 4.33 -2.32 -3.73
CA SER A 172 5.10 -1.07 -3.84
C SER A 172 4.35 0.03 -4.57
N ALA A 173 4.63 1.29 -4.21
CA ALA A 173 4.03 2.45 -4.85
C ALA A 173 5.03 3.61 -5.05
N THR A 174 4.88 4.32 -6.17
CA THR A 174 5.53 5.62 -6.45
C THR A 174 4.47 6.63 -6.91
N GLY A 175 4.71 7.92 -6.69
CA GLY A 175 3.81 8.98 -7.15
C GLY A 175 3.49 10.01 -6.06
N THR A 176 2.31 10.61 -6.14
CA THR A 176 1.85 11.66 -5.25
C THR A 176 0.43 11.37 -4.75
N ILE A 177 0.23 11.50 -3.43
CA ILE A 177 -1.08 11.33 -2.78
C ILE A 177 -1.37 12.53 -1.89
N THR A 178 -2.54 13.13 -2.07
CA THR A 178 -3.11 14.16 -1.20
C THR A 178 -4.48 13.71 -0.70
N GLY A 179 -4.65 13.68 0.62
CA GLY A 179 -5.90 13.37 1.30
C GLY A 179 -6.16 14.27 2.52
N SER A 180 -7.15 13.91 3.34
CA SER A 180 -7.48 14.57 4.61
C SER A 180 -7.14 13.67 5.80
N GLU A 181 -7.91 12.61 6.02
CA GLU A 181 -7.74 11.72 7.17
C GLU A 181 -7.27 10.34 6.75
N ASN A 182 -6.35 9.74 7.50
CA ASN A 182 -5.81 8.40 7.24
C ASN A 182 -5.27 8.25 5.82
N VAL A 183 -4.14 8.90 5.57
CA VAL A 183 -3.48 8.93 4.27
C VAL A 183 -2.17 8.16 4.37
N GLY A 184 -2.02 7.11 3.56
CA GLY A 184 -0.80 6.30 3.47
C GLY A 184 -0.29 6.22 2.04
N GLY A 185 0.99 5.94 1.85
CA GLY A 185 1.49 5.65 0.51
C GLY A 185 1.00 4.31 -0.05
N ILE A 186 0.77 3.32 0.81
CA ILE A 186 0.24 2.00 0.44
C ILE A 186 -1.22 1.85 0.88
N ALA A 187 -1.50 2.06 2.16
CA ALA A 187 -2.82 1.85 2.75
C ALA A 187 -3.31 3.10 3.49
N GLY A 188 -4.54 3.55 3.25
CA GLY A 188 -5.13 4.62 4.05
C GLY A 188 -5.35 4.20 5.50
N LYS A 189 -6.16 3.15 5.68
CA LYS A 189 -6.50 2.58 6.97
C LYS A 189 -6.47 1.05 6.94
N ALA A 190 -5.80 0.46 7.93
CA ALA A 190 -5.80 -0.98 8.15
C ALA A 190 -6.37 -1.31 9.54
N TYR A 191 -7.42 -2.13 9.59
CA TYR A 191 -8.09 -2.52 10.83
C TYR A 191 -8.77 -3.88 10.71
N THR A 192 -8.38 -4.85 11.55
CA THR A 192 -8.92 -6.23 11.48
C THR A 192 -9.74 -6.67 12.69
N GLY A 193 -9.72 -5.93 13.81
CA GLY A 193 -10.47 -6.28 15.02
C GLY A 193 -9.88 -7.45 15.84
N ASN A 194 -9.03 -8.30 15.23
CA ASN A 194 -8.48 -9.52 15.84
C ASN A 194 -6.97 -9.74 15.58
N ALA A 195 -6.22 -8.71 15.20
CA ALA A 195 -4.75 -8.76 15.00
C ALA A 195 -4.27 -9.76 13.92
N SER A 196 -5.15 -10.23 13.04
CA SER A 196 -4.80 -11.07 11.90
C SER A 196 -4.31 -10.26 10.69
N GLY A 197 -4.51 -8.94 10.71
CA GLY A 197 -4.09 -8.06 9.63
C GLY A 197 -2.59 -7.85 9.57
N THR A 198 -2.06 -7.87 8.35
CA THR A 198 -0.64 -7.62 8.07
C THR A 198 -0.49 -6.57 6.97
N ILE A 199 0.53 -5.72 7.13
CA ILE A 199 1.14 -4.98 6.02
C ILE A 199 2.59 -5.43 5.98
N LYS A 200 2.95 -6.24 4.98
CA LYS A 200 4.19 -6.98 4.99
C LYS A 200 5.00 -6.76 3.73
N ASP A 201 6.30 -6.58 3.86
CA ASP A 201 7.25 -6.45 2.76
C ASP A 201 6.84 -5.37 1.73
N CYS A 202 6.21 -4.29 2.20
CA CYS A 202 5.70 -3.21 1.35
C CYS A 202 6.65 -2.01 1.30
N SER A 203 6.73 -1.33 0.16
CA SER A 203 7.60 -0.16 -0.01
C SER A 203 6.89 1.04 -0.63
N SER A 204 7.12 2.23 -0.08
CA SER A 204 6.50 3.45 -0.58
C SER A 204 7.53 4.53 -0.88
N HIS A 205 7.55 4.98 -2.13
CA HIS A 205 8.29 6.16 -2.58
C HIS A 205 7.32 7.32 -2.90
N VAL A 206 6.11 7.25 -2.37
CA VAL A 206 5.03 8.21 -2.62
C VAL A 206 5.25 9.47 -1.78
N VAL A 207 5.14 10.64 -2.38
CA VAL A 207 5.03 11.89 -1.64
C VAL A 207 3.61 12.02 -1.11
N VAL A 208 3.45 12.06 0.22
CA VAL A 208 2.13 12.01 0.87
C VAL A 208 1.84 13.32 1.60
N SER A 209 0.67 13.90 1.32
CA SER A 209 0.14 15.05 2.04
C SER A 209 -1.22 14.73 2.67
N GLY A 210 -1.43 15.11 3.92
CA GLY A 210 -2.72 14.91 4.60
C GLY A 210 -2.87 15.70 5.89
N TYR A 211 -4.07 15.71 6.46
CA TYR A 211 -4.43 16.57 7.60
C TYR A 211 -4.26 15.88 8.96
N ARG A 212 -4.85 14.69 9.18
CA ARG A 212 -4.92 14.07 10.52
C ARG A 212 -3.89 12.97 10.76
N CYS A 213 -4.02 11.82 10.11
CA CYS A 213 -3.11 10.69 10.28
C CYS A 213 -2.43 10.41 8.94
N VAL A 214 -1.13 10.69 8.84
CA VAL A 214 -0.38 10.57 7.59
C VAL A 214 0.85 9.71 7.82
N GLY A 215 1.00 8.67 6.99
CA GLY A 215 2.14 7.76 7.02
C GLY A 215 2.73 7.52 5.64
N GLY A 216 4.02 7.24 5.55
CA GLY A 216 4.61 6.84 4.27
C GLY A 216 4.10 5.49 3.77
N VAL A 217 3.77 4.55 4.65
CA VAL A 217 3.16 3.26 4.29
C VAL A 217 1.67 3.25 4.63
N ALA A 218 1.31 3.55 5.87
CA ALA A 218 -0.07 3.47 6.34
C ALA A 218 -0.52 4.75 7.08
N GLY A 219 -1.71 5.27 6.78
CA GLY A 219 -2.25 6.41 7.54
C GLY A 219 -2.62 6.02 8.97
N TYR A 220 -3.45 4.99 9.10
CA TYR A 220 -3.95 4.48 10.38
C TYR A 220 -3.88 2.96 10.47
N MET A 221 -3.40 2.45 11.59
CA MET A 221 -3.38 1.02 11.92
C MET A 221 -4.05 0.75 13.26
N GLN A 222 -4.91 -0.26 13.30
CA GLN A 222 -5.44 -0.77 14.55
C GLN A 222 -5.49 -2.29 14.55
N GLN A 223 -4.81 -2.92 15.51
CA GLN A 223 -4.67 -4.38 15.57
C GLN A 223 -4.16 -4.93 14.23
N VAL A 224 -3.05 -4.38 13.75
CA VAL A 224 -2.36 -4.80 12.50
C VAL A 224 -0.86 -4.87 12.77
N ASN A 225 -0.17 -5.83 12.15
CA ASN A 225 1.29 -5.93 12.22
C ASN A 225 1.91 -5.42 10.92
N MET A 226 2.83 -4.46 11.02
CA MET A 226 3.67 -4.00 9.90
C MET A 226 5.05 -4.63 10.00
N THR A 227 5.48 -5.36 8.98
CA THR A 227 6.76 -6.07 9.01
C THR A 227 7.52 -5.94 7.70
N GLY A 228 8.81 -5.62 7.74
CA GLY A 228 9.65 -5.55 6.54
C GLY A 228 9.32 -4.38 5.60
N CYS A 229 8.61 -3.36 6.10
CA CYS A 229 8.12 -2.26 5.28
C CYS A 229 9.04 -1.04 5.32
N TYR A 230 9.07 -0.26 4.25
CA TYR A 230 9.82 0.99 4.25
C TYR A 230 9.17 2.11 3.45
N ALA A 231 9.53 3.35 3.79
CA ALA A 231 9.11 4.53 3.05
C ALA A 231 10.24 5.54 2.85
N THR A 232 10.32 6.11 1.65
CA THR A 232 11.34 7.11 1.27
C THR A 232 10.72 8.42 0.80
N GLY A 233 9.43 8.44 0.49
CA GLY A 233 8.74 9.66 0.06
C GLY A 233 8.52 10.63 1.21
N ASN A 234 8.50 11.93 0.90
CA ASN A 234 8.30 12.98 1.90
C ASN A 234 6.85 13.00 2.40
N ILE A 235 6.70 13.30 3.69
CA ILE A 235 5.40 13.38 4.36
C ILE A 235 5.13 14.81 4.81
N THR A 236 3.96 15.34 4.45
CA THR A 236 3.53 16.69 4.79
C THR A 236 2.18 16.69 5.48
N GLY A 237 2.17 17.04 6.76
CA GLY A 237 0.96 17.35 7.52
C GLY A 237 0.43 18.74 7.18
N THR A 238 -0.83 18.84 6.78
CA THR A 238 -1.48 20.10 6.38
C THR A 238 -2.30 20.74 7.51
N GLY A 239 -2.60 22.03 7.37
CA GLY A 239 -3.42 22.83 8.31
C GLY A 239 -2.61 23.62 9.35
N ASP A 240 -3.32 24.42 10.15
CA ASP A 240 -2.74 25.48 11.01
C ASP A 240 -2.19 25.01 12.37
N GLY A 241 -2.41 23.74 12.72
CA GLY A 241 -1.77 23.10 13.88
C GLY A 241 -2.44 23.35 15.22
N LYS A 242 -3.76 23.56 15.22
CA LYS A 242 -4.53 23.60 16.46
C LYS A 242 -4.44 22.25 17.18
N GLU A 243 -4.03 22.28 18.45
CA GLU A 243 -3.83 21.07 19.27
C GLU A 243 -5.07 20.16 19.34
N SER A 244 -6.28 20.70 19.16
CA SER A 244 -7.53 19.95 19.09
C SER A 244 -7.59 18.92 17.95
N ASP A 245 -6.75 19.05 16.93
CA ASP A 245 -6.87 18.29 15.69
C ASP A 245 -6.29 16.86 15.76
N LYS A 246 -5.58 16.51 16.85
CA LYS A 246 -4.93 15.20 17.06
C LYS A 246 -4.17 14.70 15.82
N LYS A 247 -3.32 15.55 15.25
CA LYS A 247 -2.56 15.26 14.03
C LYS A 247 -1.32 14.42 14.34
N ASN A 248 -1.14 13.35 13.57
CA ASN A 248 -0.04 12.39 13.69
C ASN A 248 0.59 12.15 12.32
N MET A 249 1.84 12.56 12.18
CA MET A 249 2.66 12.40 10.98
C MET A 249 3.78 11.41 11.31
N GLY A 250 3.82 10.28 10.61
CA GLY A 250 4.87 9.29 10.75
C GLY A 250 5.55 9.02 9.41
N GLY A 251 6.86 8.77 9.40
CA GLY A 251 7.52 8.35 8.16
C GLY A 251 7.01 7.00 7.64
N LEU A 252 6.54 6.10 8.53
CA LEU A 252 5.87 4.84 8.16
C LEU A 252 4.37 4.87 8.43
N VAL A 253 3.99 5.21 9.66
CA VAL A 253 2.59 5.16 10.12
C VAL A 253 2.15 6.43 10.81
N GLY A 254 1.02 7.00 10.42
CA GLY A 254 0.47 8.18 11.10
C GLY A 254 0.08 7.86 12.55
N TYR A 255 -0.87 6.95 12.71
CA TYR A 255 -1.34 6.47 14.01
C TYR A 255 -1.43 4.95 14.04
N ALA A 256 -0.95 4.34 15.13
CA ALA A 256 -1.01 2.89 15.33
C ALA A 256 -1.47 2.55 16.75
N SER A 257 -2.47 1.68 16.89
CA SER A 257 -2.99 1.20 18.19
C SER A 257 -3.19 -0.31 18.22
N GLY A 258 -2.79 -0.98 19.31
CA GLY A 258 -2.78 -2.44 19.41
C GLY A 258 -2.00 -3.11 18.27
N SER A 259 -1.07 -2.37 17.67
CA SER A 259 -0.36 -2.73 16.43
C SER A 259 1.13 -2.88 16.71
N SER A 260 1.86 -3.54 15.81
CA SER A 260 3.32 -3.68 15.93
C SER A 260 4.03 -3.29 14.65
N LEU A 261 5.22 -2.72 14.77
CA LEU A 261 6.16 -2.47 13.67
C LEU A 261 7.43 -3.28 13.91
N SER A 262 7.87 -4.05 12.91
CA SER A 262 9.11 -4.82 13.00
C SER A 262 9.92 -4.82 11.72
N ASN A 263 11.24 -4.62 11.82
CA ASN A 263 12.14 -4.60 10.66
C ASN A 263 11.74 -3.56 9.60
N CYS A 264 11.30 -2.39 10.04
CA CYS A 264 10.82 -1.33 9.15
C CYS A 264 11.72 -0.08 9.20
N PHE A 265 11.76 0.70 8.13
CA PHE A 265 12.53 1.95 8.15
C PHE A 265 11.93 3.07 7.30
N SER A 266 12.28 4.29 7.65
CA SER A 266 11.90 5.48 6.87
C SER A 266 13.10 6.38 6.60
N THR A 267 13.09 7.03 5.43
CA THR A 267 14.17 7.96 5.02
C THR A 267 13.64 9.29 4.47
N GLY A 268 12.35 9.38 4.14
CA GLY A 268 11.72 10.62 3.67
C GLY A 268 11.53 11.61 4.81
N ASN A 269 11.62 12.90 4.49
CA ASN A 269 11.43 13.97 5.48
C ASN A 269 9.98 13.97 5.97
N VAL A 270 9.78 14.13 7.28
CA VAL A 270 8.44 14.25 7.88
C VAL A 270 8.23 15.66 8.42
N SER A 271 7.17 16.34 7.96
CA SER A 271 6.79 17.68 8.40
C SER A 271 5.35 17.73 8.85
N GLY A 272 5.04 18.55 9.86
CA GLY A 272 3.71 18.69 10.44
C GLY A 272 3.73 19.54 11.70
N SER A 273 2.57 19.71 12.34
CA SER A 273 2.37 20.74 13.37
C SER A 273 2.06 20.22 14.78
N ILE A 274 1.85 18.91 14.98
CA ILE A 274 1.48 18.34 16.28
C ILE A 274 2.39 17.14 16.62
N ASN A 275 1.97 15.90 16.33
CA ASN A 275 2.81 14.74 16.57
C ASN A 275 3.55 14.38 15.29
N VAL A 276 4.87 14.58 15.26
CA VAL A 276 5.72 14.27 14.12
C VAL A 276 6.80 13.30 14.58
N GLY A 277 6.80 12.09 14.02
CA GLY A 277 7.80 11.08 14.32
C GLY A 277 8.41 10.50 13.05
N GLY A 278 9.72 10.25 13.06
CA GLY A 278 10.40 9.71 11.88
C GLY A 278 9.84 8.34 11.47
N LEU A 279 9.38 7.50 12.41
CA LEU A 279 8.71 6.22 12.11
C LEU A 279 7.19 6.30 12.27
N ALA A 280 6.73 6.66 13.47
CA ALA A 280 5.31 6.71 13.82
C ALA A 280 4.96 8.08 14.39
N GLY A 281 3.85 8.68 13.96
CA GLY A 281 3.34 9.92 14.56
C GLY A 281 2.81 9.66 15.97
N TYR A 282 2.03 8.59 16.14
CA TYR A 282 1.59 8.12 17.46
C TYR A 282 1.53 6.59 17.47
N MET A 283 2.05 5.97 18.54
CA MET A 283 2.16 4.52 18.67
C MET A 283 1.68 4.05 20.04
N TYR A 284 0.63 3.22 20.04
CA TYR A 284 0.17 2.45 21.20
C TYR A 284 0.34 0.96 20.90
N GLY A 285 1.57 0.47 21.02
CA GLY A 285 1.95 -0.90 20.67
C GLY A 285 3.47 -1.09 20.76
N SER A 286 4.04 -1.99 19.96
CA SER A 286 5.47 -2.31 19.99
C SER A 286 6.21 -1.95 18.69
N MET A 287 7.46 -1.51 18.82
CA MET A 287 8.38 -1.32 17.70
C MET A 287 9.66 -2.12 17.97
N SER A 288 10.17 -2.83 16.97
CA SER A 288 11.41 -3.62 17.09
C SER A 288 12.21 -3.57 15.78
N ASN A 289 13.54 -3.49 15.87
CA ASN A 289 14.43 -3.44 14.71
C ASN A 289 14.04 -2.38 13.65
N CYS A 290 13.60 -1.20 14.10
CA CYS A 290 13.20 -0.12 13.21
C CYS A 290 14.18 1.06 13.30
N TYR A 291 14.40 1.77 12.19
CA TYR A 291 15.24 2.98 12.17
C TYR A 291 14.69 4.04 11.22
N THR A 292 15.00 5.31 11.49
CA THR A 292 14.68 6.44 10.61
C THR A 292 15.93 7.27 10.34
N THR A 293 16.02 7.83 9.14
CA THR A 293 17.00 8.88 8.80
C THR A 293 16.35 10.19 8.35
N GLY A 294 15.02 10.22 8.22
CA GLY A 294 14.23 11.40 7.88
C GLY A 294 13.49 11.98 9.09
#